data_AF-A0A1G3RJY8-F1
#
_entry.id   AF-A0A1G3RJY8-F1
#
_cell.length_a   1.000
_cell.length_b   1.000
_cell.length_c   1.000
_cell.angle_alpha   90.00
_cell.angle_beta   90.00
_cell.angle_gamma   90.00
#
_symmetry.space_group_name_H-M   'P 1'
#
loop_
_entity.id
_entity.type
_entity.pdbx_description
1 polymer ?
#
loop_
_entity_poly.entity_id
_entity_poly.type
_entity_poly.pdbx_seq_one_letter_code
_entity_poly.pdbx_strand_id
1 'polypeptide(L)'
;MNKSSIKGLLILALAVLVLGACAKPPTAEIEAATAAVAKAEADSDAVQYAAPSIARAKDSLARMQAAVAAKQYDSAKTLAQETIQAAEKAIADGASAKTRARDESTALLLTVKTALADTGAALTAAAKVRGIGLDVAATDREIQAAAKVVDAMGTDVSSGKYNDALTKGQGVRATLGTIQQRISGAVQAVSRKK
;
A
#
# COMPACT_ATOMS: atom_id res chain seq x y z
N MET A 1 61.35 -24.11 -49.36
CA MET A 1 60.40 -23.62 -48.33
C MET A 1 60.06 -22.18 -48.66
N ASN A 2 58.98 -21.98 -49.42
CA ASN A 2 58.76 -20.74 -50.16
C ASN A 2 57.80 -19.81 -49.40
N LYS A 3 58.26 -18.57 -49.18
CA LYS A 3 57.66 -17.50 -48.36
C LYS A 3 56.38 -16.87 -48.94
N SER A 4 55.71 -17.50 -49.91
CA SER A 4 54.55 -16.91 -50.61
C SER A 4 53.20 -17.19 -49.95
N SER A 5 53.11 -18.08 -48.97
CA SER A 5 51.83 -18.52 -48.39
C SER A 5 51.31 -17.65 -47.23
N ILE A 6 52.05 -16.62 -46.80
CA ILE A 6 51.73 -15.83 -45.59
C ILE A 6 50.93 -14.56 -45.90
N LYS A 7 50.98 -14.05 -47.14
CA LYS A 7 50.31 -12.79 -47.50
C LYS A 7 48.83 -12.94 -47.89
N GLY A 8 48.36 -14.16 -48.20
CA GLY A 8 46.96 -14.42 -48.55
C GLY A 8 46.03 -14.63 -47.34
N LEU A 9 46.58 -14.95 -46.17
CA LEU A 9 45.79 -15.26 -44.96
C LEU A 9 45.44 -14.01 -44.13
N LEU A 10 46.11 -12.87 -44.38
CA LEU A 10 45.93 -11.63 -43.61
C LEU A 10 44.84 -10.71 -44.17
N ILE A 11 44.38 -10.93 -45.41
CA ILE A 11 43.34 -10.10 -46.05
C ILE A 11 41.93 -10.69 -45.82
N LEU A 12 41.82 -11.99 -45.51
CA LEU A 12 40.54 -12.63 -45.20
C LEU A 12 40.10 -12.48 -43.73
N ALA A 13 41.02 -12.07 -42.84
CA ALA A 13 40.74 -11.91 -41.41
C ALA A 13 40.13 -10.54 -41.05
N LEU A 14 40.11 -9.57 -41.97
CA LEU A 14 39.66 -8.19 -41.70
C LEU A 14 38.27 -7.85 -42.29
N ALA A 15 37.56 -8.82 -42.87
CA ALA A 15 36.27 -8.61 -43.53
C ALA A 15 35.04 -9.08 -42.73
N VAL A 16 35.22 -9.65 -41.53
CA VAL A 16 34.10 -10.24 -40.73
C VAL A 16 33.67 -9.35 -39.54
N LEU A 17 34.19 -8.12 -39.43
CA LEU A 17 33.77 -7.18 -38.38
C LEU A 17 32.61 -6.24 -38.77
N VAL A 18 31.95 -6.48 -39.91
CA VAL A 18 30.78 -5.70 -40.35
C VAL A 18 29.51 -6.54 -40.34
N LEU A 19 29.22 -7.15 -39.19
CA LEU A 19 27.84 -7.43 -38.81
C LEU A 19 27.41 -6.33 -37.84
N GLY A 20 27.26 -5.13 -38.39
CA GLY A 20 26.41 -4.10 -37.79
C GLY A 20 24.98 -4.64 -37.80
N ALA A 21 24.67 -5.48 -36.82
CA ALA A 21 23.32 -5.86 -36.48
C ALA A 21 22.60 -4.58 -36.08
N CYS A 22 21.99 -3.89 -37.05
CA CYS A 22 20.86 -3.03 -36.78
C CYS A 22 19.74 -3.95 -36.27
N ALA A 23 19.85 -4.38 -35.02
CA ALA A 23 18.83 -5.16 -34.37
C ALA A 23 17.55 -4.32 -34.42
N LYS A 24 16.51 -4.90 -35.02
CA LYS A 24 15.21 -4.25 -35.09
C LYS A 24 14.72 -4.03 -33.66
N PRO A 25 14.20 -2.84 -33.31
CA PRO A 25 13.69 -2.58 -31.97
C PRO A 25 12.64 -3.64 -31.56
N PRO A 26 12.64 -4.09 -30.29
CA PRO A 26 11.73 -5.11 -29.78
C PRO A 26 10.33 -4.51 -29.53
N THR A 27 9.64 -4.13 -30.60
CA THR A 27 8.40 -3.35 -30.54
C THR A 27 7.29 -4.08 -29.81
N ALA A 28 7.14 -5.39 -30.04
CA ALA A 28 6.10 -6.19 -29.39
C ALA A 28 6.32 -6.26 -27.87
N GLU A 29 7.56 -6.42 -27.42
CA GLU A 29 7.89 -6.45 -26.00
C GLU A 29 7.68 -5.09 -25.33
N ILE A 30 8.05 -3.99 -26.00
CA ILE A 30 7.84 -2.62 -25.52
C ILE A 30 6.35 -2.29 -25.37
N GLU A 31 5.55 -2.64 -26.38
CA GLU A 31 4.09 -2.44 -26.36
C GLU A 31 3.45 -3.25 -25.25
N ALA A 32 3.83 -4.52 -25.09
CA ALA A 32 3.33 -5.39 -24.02
C ALA A 32 3.68 -4.84 -22.63
N ALA A 33 4.92 -4.37 -22.42
CA ALA A 33 5.35 -3.77 -21.17
C ALA A 33 4.59 -2.48 -20.85
N THR A 34 4.39 -1.62 -21.84
CA THR A 34 3.64 -0.36 -21.69
C THR A 34 2.17 -0.64 -21.35
N ALA A 35 1.55 -1.60 -22.05
CA ALA A 35 0.19 -2.02 -21.78
C ALA A 35 0.03 -2.66 -20.39
N ALA A 36 1.01 -3.44 -19.93
CA ALA A 36 1.01 -4.04 -18.60
C ALA A 36 1.02 -2.96 -17.50
N VAL A 37 1.86 -1.94 -17.61
CA VAL A 37 1.89 -0.82 -16.66
C VAL A 37 0.57 -0.04 -16.68
N ALA A 38 0.05 0.28 -17.88
CA ALA A 38 -1.25 0.95 -17.99
C ALA A 38 -2.39 0.13 -17.36
N LYS A 39 -2.36 -1.20 -17.51
CA LYS A 39 -3.31 -2.10 -16.84
C LYS A 39 -3.19 -2.03 -15.32
N ALA A 40 -1.97 -2.01 -14.78
CA ALA A 40 -1.74 -1.88 -13.34
C ALA A 40 -2.20 -0.50 -12.80
N GLU A 41 -2.04 0.57 -13.59
CA GLU A 41 -2.54 1.91 -13.24
C GLU A 41 -4.06 2.04 -13.33
N ALA A 42 -4.72 1.20 -14.14
CA ALA A 42 -6.18 1.15 -14.26
C ALA A 42 -6.83 0.19 -13.24
N ASP A 43 -6.05 -0.68 -12.60
CA ASP A 43 -6.55 -1.63 -11.61
C ASP A 43 -6.84 -0.91 -10.27
N SER A 44 -8.11 -0.89 -9.88
CA SER A 44 -8.56 -0.14 -8.69
C SER A 44 -7.89 -0.61 -7.40
N ASP A 45 -7.59 -1.90 -7.29
CA ASP A 45 -7.04 -2.49 -6.09
C ASP A 45 -5.53 -2.18 -6.01
N ALA A 46 -4.82 -2.26 -7.14
CA ALA A 46 -3.42 -1.83 -7.24
C ALA A 46 -3.27 -0.34 -6.90
N VAL A 47 -4.15 0.52 -7.43
CA VAL A 47 -4.11 1.97 -7.19
C VAL A 47 -4.37 2.30 -5.71
N GLN A 48 -5.38 1.68 -5.10
CA GLN A 48 -5.76 1.99 -3.72
C GLN A 48 -4.84 1.36 -2.68
N TYR A 49 -4.28 0.17 -2.96
CA TYR A 49 -3.61 -0.64 -1.94
C TYR A 49 -2.14 -0.99 -2.26
N ALA A 50 -1.66 -0.73 -3.48
CA ALA A 50 -0.30 -1.08 -3.91
C ALA A 50 0.42 0.03 -4.71
N ALA A 51 0.19 1.30 -4.35
CA ALA A 51 0.86 2.45 -4.97
C ALA A 51 2.41 2.30 -5.05
N PRO A 52 3.12 1.76 -4.03
CA PRO A 52 4.56 1.52 -4.15
C PRO A 52 4.94 0.50 -5.24
N SER A 53 4.10 -0.52 -5.47
CA SER A 53 4.34 -1.51 -6.53
C SER A 53 4.08 -0.93 -7.92
N ILE A 54 3.06 -0.08 -8.07
CA ILE A 54 2.84 0.69 -9.31
C ILE A 54 4.06 1.58 -9.59
N ALA A 55 4.57 2.29 -8.59
CA ALA A 55 5.75 3.14 -8.74
C ALA A 55 6.97 2.37 -9.25
N ARG A 56 7.19 1.14 -8.74
CA ARG A 56 8.25 0.24 -9.23
C ARG A 56 8.05 -0.18 -10.69
N ALA A 57 6.81 -0.48 -11.10
CA ALA A 57 6.51 -0.83 -12.48
C ALA A 57 6.79 0.36 -13.43
N LYS A 58 6.46 1.59 -13.01
CA LYS A 58 6.75 2.83 -13.75
C LYS A 58 8.25 3.13 -13.85
N ASP A 59 9.01 2.92 -12.78
CA ASP A 59 10.47 3.05 -12.79
C ASP A 59 11.11 2.06 -13.76
N SER A 60 10.66 0.80 -13.72
CA SER A 60 11.09 -0.23 -14.68
C SER A 60 10.80 0.17 -16.13
N LEU A 61 9.61 0.71 -16.40
CA LEU A 61 9.23 1.21 -17.71
C LEU A 61 10.12 2.36 -18.17
N ALA A 62 10.44 3.31 -17.29
CA ALA A 62 11.33 4.44 -17.61
C ALA A 62 12.74 3.94 -17.97
N ARG A 63 13.27 2.96 -17.23
CA ARG A 63 14.56 2.32 -17.54
C ARG A 63 14.54 1.60 -18.89
N MET A 64 13.46 0.89 -19.20
CA MET A 64 13.26 0.27 -20.52
C MET A 64 13.28 1.31 -21.63
N GLN A 65 12.53 2.41 -21.49
CA GLN A 65 12.47 3.50 -22.47
C GLN A 65 13.84 4.16 -22.67
N ALA A 66 14.62 4.34 -21.59
CA ALA A 66 15.98 4.85 -21.69
C ALA A 66 16.90 3.92 -22.50
N ALA A 67 16.80 2.60 -22.30
CA ALA A 67 17.55 1.62 -23.08
C ALA A 67 17.15 1.64 -24.57
N VAL A 68 15.86 1.80 -24.89
CA VAL A 68 15.37 1.96 -26.26
C VAL A 68 15.94 3.23 -26.90
N ALA A 69 15.91 4.36 -26.19
CA ALA A 69 16.48 5.63 -26.68
C ALA A 69 18.00 5.54 -26.93
N ALA A 70 18.70 4.78 -26.09
CA ALA A 70 20.12 4.47 -26.26
C ALA A 70 20.41 3.38 -27.32
N LYS A 71 19.37 2.86 -28.00
CA LYS A 71 19.44 1.76 -28.97
C LYS A 71 20.04 0.46 -28.40
N GLN A 72 19.94 0.28 -27.09
CA GLN A 72 20.36 -0.93 -26.36
C GLN A 72 19.23 -1.96 -26.40
N TYR A 73 18.96 -2.51 -27.58
CA TYR A 73 17.73 -3.30 -27.81
C TYR A 73 17.66 -4.62 -27.05
N ASP A 74 18.79 -5.30 -26.81
CA ASP A 74 18.81 -6.51 -25.98
C ASP A 74 18.48 -6.18 -24.52
N SER A 75 19.08 -5.11 -23.98
CA SER A 75 18.74 -4.61 -22.64
C SER A 75 17.28 -4.16 -22.56
N ALA A 76 16.77 -3.47 -23.58
CA ALA A 76 15.37 -3.06 -23.65
C ALA A 76 14.42 -4.27 -23.63
N LYS A 77 14.77 -5.37 -24.31
CA LYS A 77 13.97 -6.60 -24.29
C LYS A 77 13.93 -7.25 -22.90
N THR A 78 15.06 -7.32 -22.20
CA THR A 78 15.10 -7.80 -20.81
C THR A 78 14.29 -6.89 -19.88
N LEU A 79 14.47 -5.57 -19.99
CA LEU A 79 13.74 -4.59 -19.18
C LEU A 79 12.24 -4.60 -19.47
N ALA A 80 11.82 -4.93 -20.69
CA ALA A 80 10.40 -5.11 -21.01
C ALA A 80 9.79 -6.28 -20.22
N GLN A 81 10.48 -7.42 -20.14
CA GLN A 81 10.03 -8.55 -19.33
C GLN A 81 9.98 -8.21 -17.83
N GLU A 82 11.00 -7.53 -17.32
CA GLU A 82 11.01 -7.04 -15.93
C GLU A 82 9.84 -6.10 -15.65
N THR A 83 9.54 -5.20 -16.60
CA THR A 83 8.43 -4.24 -16.50
C THR A 83 7.08 -4.95 -16.46
N ILE A 84 6.87 -5.96 -17.31
CA ILE A 84 5.65 -6.80 -17.31
C ILE A 84 5.49 -7.46 -15.94
N GLN A 85 6.54 -8.12 -15.43
CA GLN A 85 6.51 -8.79 -14.13
C GLN A 85 6.24 -7.81 -12.98
N ALA A 86 6.85 -6.62 -13.02
CA ALA A 86 6.62 -5.59 -12.00
C ALA A 86 5.17 -5.09 -12.02
N ALA A 87 4.57 -4.94 -13.20
CA ALA A 87 3.18 -4.52 -13.35
C ALA A 87 2.19 -5.62 -12.89
N GLU A 88 2.41 -6.87 -13.28
CA GLU A 88 1.62 -8.01 -12.79
C GLU A 88 1.71 -8.16 -11.27
N LYS A 89 2.91 -7.97 -10.72
CA LYS A 89 3.12 -7.95 -9.28
C LYS A 89 2.35 -6.82 -8.60
N ALA A 90 2.26 -5.63 -9.20
CA ALA A 90 1.48 -4.53 -8.62
C ALA A 90 -0.01 -4.86 -8.50
N ILE A 91 -0.58 -5.54 -9.49
CA ILE A 91 -1.97 -6.03 -9.45
C ILE A 91 -2.14 -7.09 -8.36
N ALA A 92 -1.25 -8.07 -8.31
CA ALA A 92 -1.31 -9.13 -7.29
C ALA A 92 -1.13 -8.59 -5.86
N ASP A 93 -0.19 -7.65 -5.68
CA ASP A 93 0.03 -6.96 -4.41
C ASP A 93 -1.21 -6.15 -4.00
N GLY A 94 -1.90 -5.50 -4.95
CA GLY A 94 -3.15 -4.77 -4.71
C GLY A 94 -4.25 -5.66 -4.15
N ALA A 95 -4.52 -6.79 -4.81
CA ALA A 95 -5.52 -7.76 -4.36
C ALA A 95 -5.18 -8.36 -2.97
N SER A 96 -3.91 -8.68 -2.74
CA SER A 96 -3.43 -9.18 -1.45
C SER A 96 -3.57 -8.14 -0.34
N ALA A 97 -3.16 -6.90 -0.61
CA ALA A 97 -3.23 -5.79 0.34
C ALA A 97 -4.68 -5.39 0.67
N LYS A 98 -5.59 -5.42 -0.30
CA LYS A 98 -7.03 -5.24 -0.05
C LYS A 98 -7.61 -6.31 0.87
N THR A 99 -7.22 -7.57 0.68
CA THR A 99 -7.63 -8.67 1.56
C THR A 99 -7.15 -8.44 2.99
N ARG A 100 -5.88 -8.05 3.14
CA ARG A 100 -5.31 -7.68 4.44
C ARG A 100 -6.06 -6.49 5.08
N ALA A 101 -6.33 -5.44 4.31
CA ALA A 101 -7.07 -4.27 4.80
C ALA A 101 -8.50 -4.63 5.25
N ARG A 102 -9.17 -5.55 4.55
CA ARG A 102 -10.47 -6.09 4.96
C ARG A 102 -10.39 -6.80 6.31
N ASP A 103 -9.41 -7.70 6.47
CA ASP A 103 -9.25 -8.46 7.72
C ASP A 103 -8.90 -7.54 8.89
N GLU A 104 -7.96 -6.62 8.69
CA GLU A 104 -7.54 -5.65 9.70
C GLU A 104 -8.68 -4.70 10.10
N SER A 105 -9.42 -4.16 9.13
CA SER A 105 -10.55 -3.26 9.41
C SER A 105 -11.70 -3.97 10.13
N THR A 106 -11.98 -5.23 9.78
CA THR A 106 -12.99 -6.06 10.45
C THR A 106 -12.59 -6.37 11.89
N ALA A 107 -11.34 -6.76 12.11
CA ALA A 107 -10.81 -7.02 13.46
C ALA A 107 -10.79 -5.73 14.31
N LEU A 108 -10.40 -4.61 13.71
CA LEU A 108 -10.41 -3.31 14.37
C LEU A 108 -11.83 -2.88 14.74
N LEU A 109 -12.83 -3.11 13.86
CA LEU A 109 -14.23 -2.79 14.13
C LEU A 109 -14.74 -3.51 15.38
N LEU A 110 -14.44 -4.81 15.50
CA LEU A 110 -14.78 -5.59 16.69
C LEU A 110 -14.09 -5.03 17.94
N THR A 111 -12.80 -4.74 17.82
CA THR A 111 -12.00 -4.18 18.93
C THR A 111 -12.57 -2.85 19.42
N VAL A 112 -12.90 -1.92 18.51
CA VAL A 112 -13.45 -0.61 18.91
C VAL A 112 -14.87 -0.71 19.46
N LYS A 113 -15.69 -1.65 18.98
CA LYS A 113 -17.02 -1.93 19.56
C LYS A 113 -16.92 -2.39 21.01
N THR A 114 -16.01 -3.32 21.30
CA THR A 114 -15.75 -3.77 22.68
C THR A 114 -15.25 -2.63 23.55
N ALA A 115 -14.24 -1.89 23.07
CA ALA A 115 -13.69 -0.74 23.81
C ALA A 115 -14.75 0.34 24.09
N LEU A 116 -15.67 0.57 23.15
CA LEU A 116 -16.78 1.51 23.32
C LEU A 116 -17.73 1.06 24.44
N ALA A 117 -18.11 -0.22 24.46
CA ALA A 117 -18.95 -0.80 25.50
C ALA A 117 -18.28 -0.74 26.88
N ASP A 118 -17.00 -1.12 26.97
CA ASP A 118 -16.21 -1.06 28.20
C ASP A 118 -16.08 0.37 28.73
N THR A 119 -15.86 1.34 27.83
CA THR A 119 -15.77 2.77 28.20
C THR A 119 -17.11 3.29 28.73
N GLY A 120 -18.23 2.90 28.12
CA GLY A 120 -19.57 3.23 28.62
C GLY A 120 -19.86 2.62 30.00
N ALA A 121 -19.45 1.38 30.22
CA ALA A 121 -19.55 0.72 31.52
C ALA A 121 -18.68 1.41 32.59
N ALA A 122 -17.45 1.78 32.25
CA ALA A 122 -16.55 2.53 33.13
C ALA A 122 -17.12 3.89 33.50
N LEU A 123 -17.70 4.64 32.55
CA LEU A 123 -18.38 5.90 32.83
C LEU A 123 -19.57 5.70 33.79
N THR A 124 -20.37 4.67 33.57
CA THR A 124 -21.52 4.34 34.42
C THR A 124 -21.08 4.00 35.85
N ALA A 125 -19.98 3.27 36.01
CA ALA A 125 -19.40 2.97 37.32
C ALA A 125 -18.85 4.24 37.99
N ALA A 126 -18.12 5.06 37.24
CA ALA A 126 -17.54 6.32 37.69
C ALA A 126 -18.62 7.32 38.15
N ALA A 127 -19.75 7.40 37.46
CA ALA A 127 -20.89 8.27 37.81
C ALA A 127 -21.48 7.97 39.20
N LYS A 128 -21.28 6.75 39.74
CA LYS A 128 -21.73 6.35 41.08
C LYS A 128 -20.76 6.78 42.19
N VAL A 129 -19.55 7.21 41.84
CA VAL A 129 -18.54 7.64 42.82
C VAL A 129 -18.86 9.05 43.31
N ARG A 130 -19.17 9.18 44.60
CA ARG A 130 -19.51 10.46 45.22
C ARG A 130 -18.32 11.42 45.18
N GLY A 131 -18.51 12.62 44.62
CA GLY A 131 -17.49 13.65 44.54
C GLY A 131 -16.46 13.48 43.41
N ILE A 132 -16.77 12.69 42.36
CA ILE A 132 -15.83 12.35 41.28
C ILE A 132 -15.29 13.53 40.46
N GLY A 133 -15.96 14.68 40.43
CA GLY A 133 -15.49 15.85 39.68
C GLY A 133 -15.37 15.66 38.17
N LEU A 134 -15.85 14.53 37.64
CA LEU A 134 -15.96 14.23 36.21
C LEU A 134 -17.25 14.83 35.67
N ASP A 135 -17.18 15.54 34.54
CA ASP A 135 -18.37 15.90 33.77
C ASP A 135 -18.88 14.65 33.02
N VAL A 136 -19.78 13.91 33.68
CA VAL A 136 -20.36 12.68 33.16
C VAL A 136 -21.18 12.94 31.89
N ALA A 137 -21.92 14.06 31.84
CA ALA A 137 -22.80 14.36 30.71
C ALA A 137 -22.02 14.77 29.46
N ALA A 138 -20.92 15.53 29.61
CA ALA A 138 -20.02 15.82 28.50
C ALA A 138 -19.28 14.55 28.04
N THR A 139 -18.82 13.73 28.98
CA THR A 139 -18.13 12.47 28.65
C THR A 139 -19.05 11.50 27.91
N ASP A 140 -20.31 11.38 28.31
CA ASP A 140 -21.31 10.55 27.62
C ASP A 140 -21.52 11.04 26.17
N ARG A 141 -21.64 12.36 25.95
CA ARG A 141 -21.76 12.93 24.61
C ARG A 141 -20.57 12.60 23.71
N GLU A 142 -19.35 12.59 24.24
CA GLU A 142 -18.15 12.17 23.50
C GLU A 142 -18.19 10.68 23.13
N ILE A 143 -18.63 9.81 24.05
CA ILE A 143 -18.83 8.37 23.79
C ILE A 143 -19.87 8.17 22.69
N GLN A 144 -20.99 8.89 22.73
CA GLN A 144 -22.03 8.82 21.71
C GLN A 144 -21.54 9.33 20.35
N ALA A 145 -20.69 10.36 20.33
CA ALA A 145 -20.06 10.82 19.10
C ALA A 145 -19.11 9.74 18.53
N ALA A 146 -18.32 9.09 19.39
CA ALA A 146 -17.48 7.96 18.98
C ALA A 146 -18.30 6.77 18.45
N ALA A 147 -19.45 6.47 19.07
CA ALA A 147 -20.37 5.43 18.62
C ALA A 147 -20.84 5.65 17.17
N LYS A 148 -21.23 6.89 16.83
CA LYS A 148 -21.61 7.25 15.44
C LYS A 148 -20.48 7.04 14.44
N VAL A 149 -19.23 7.28 14.84
CA VAL A 149 -18.06 7.01 14.00
C VAL A 149 -17.82 5.49 13.84
N VAL A 150 -18.08 4.69 14.88
CA VAL A 150 -18.03 3.22 14.80
C VAL A 150 -19.10 2.68 13.84
N ASP A 151 -20.31 3.26 13.81
CA ASP A 151 -21.35 2.89 12.85
C ASP A 151 -20.94 3.24 11.41
N ALA A 152 -20.38 4.44 11.21
CA ALA A 152 -19.83 4.84 9.92
C ALA A 152 -18.67 3.93 9.48
N MET A 153 -17.80 3.52 10.40
CA MET A 153 -16.75 2.54 10.15
C MET A 153 -17.33 1.19 9.73
N GLY A 154 -18.41 0.73 10.36
CA GLY A 154 -19.12 -0.49 9.96
C GLY A 154 -19.67 -0.41 8.54
N THR A 155 -20.18 0.76 8.14
CA THR A 155 -20.64 1.03 6.77
C THR A 155 -19.50 1.01 5.76
N ASP A 156 -18.34 1.56 6.11
CA ASP A 156 -17.16 1.52 5.23
C ASP A 156 -16.64 0.10 5.04
N VAL A 157 -16.59 -0.71 6.10
CA VAL A 157 -16.20 -2.14 6.01
C VAL A 157 -17.15 -2.88 5.07
N SER A 158 -18.47 -2.71 5.22
CA SER A 158 -19.45 -3.39 4.36
C SER A 158 -19.44 -2.88 2.91
N SER A 159 -19.01 -1.62 2.70
CA SER A 159 -18.90 -1.00 1.37
C SER A 159 -17.53 -1.22 0.70
N GLY A 160 -16.61 -1.98 1.32
CA GLY A 160 -15.27 -2.23 0.78
C GLY A 160 -14.29 -1.07 0.90
N LYS A 161 -14.61 -0.03 1.68
CA LYS A 161 -13.78 1.16 1.90
C LYS A 161 -12.84 0.94 3.09
N TYR A 162 -11.97 -0.06 3.00
CA TYR A 162 -11.21 -0.53 4.16
C TYR A 162 -10.22 0.51 4.70
N ASN A 163 -9.61 1.33 3.84
CA ASN A 163 -8.70 2.41 4.28
C ASN A 163 -9.43 3.49 5.10
N ASP A 164 -10.65 3.85 4.70
CA ASP A 164 -11.50 4.80 5.45
C ASP A 164 -11.89 4.21 6.81
N ALA A 165 -12.27 2.92 6.82
CA ALA A 165 -12.59 2.20 8.04
C ALA A 165 -11.41 2.13 9.01
N LEU A 166 -10.20 1.81 8.52
CA LEU A 166 -8.97 1.79 9.32
C LEU A 166 -8.69 3.15 9.95
N THR A 167 -8.79 4.22 9.17
CA THR A 167 -8.57 5.60 9.64
C THR A 167 -9.57 5.98 10.74
N LYS A 168 -10.87 5.70 10.53
CA LYS A 168 -11.92 5.95 11.53
C LYS A 168 -11.70 5.13 12.79
N GLY A 169 -11.39 3.84 12.67
CA GLY A 169 -11.15 2.96 13.81
C GLY A 169 -9.96 3.42 14.66
N GLN A 170 -8.87 3.87 14.04
CA GLN A 170 -7.72 4.44 14.75
C GLN A 170 -8.09 5.73 15.51
N GLY A 171 -8.86 6.61 14.89
CA GLY A 171 -9.35 7.84 15.52
C GLY A 171 -10.28 7.56 16.71
N VAL A 172 -11.20 6.61 16.58
CA VAL A 172 -12.06 6.16 17.68
C VAL A 172 -11.22 5.58 18.82
N ARG A 173 -10.24 4.72 18.52
CA ARG A 173 -9.37 4.11 19.54
C ARG A 173 -8.61 5.19 20.34
N ALA A 174 -8.07 6.20 19.68
CA ALA A 174 -7.41 7.32 20.35
C ALA A 174 -8.37 8.14 21.24
N THR A 175 -9.58 8.39 20.74
CA THR A 175 -10.63 9.10 21.48
C THR A 175 -11.04 8.34 22.74
N LEU A 176 -11.35 7.04 22.61
CA LEU A 176 -11.73 6.18 23.73
C LEU A 176 -10.59 6.06 24.76
N GLY A 177 -9.34 5.95 24.32
CA GLY A 177 -8.18 5.95 25.23
C GLY A 177 -8.09 7.23 26.07
N THR A 178 -8.34 8.39 25.46
CA THR A 178 -8.37 9.68 26.16
C THR A 178 -9.51 9.75 27.19
N ILE A 179 -10.70 9.26 26.81
CA ILE A 179 -11.86 9.20 27.71
C ILE A 179 -11.57 8.28 28.90
N GLN A 180 -11.02 7.09 28.65
CA GLN A 180 -10.65 6.13 29.70
C GLN A 180 -9.64 6.73 30.68
N GLN A 181 -8.60 7.43 30.19
CA GLN A 181 -7.64 8.12 31.04
C GLN A 181 -8.31 9.18 31.92
N ARG A 182 -9.23 9.97 31.37
CA ARG A 182 -9.99 10.99 32.13
C ARG A 182 -10.86 10.35 33.22
N ILE A 183 -11.57 9.26 32.90
CA ILE A 183 -12.39 8.51 33.85
C ILE A 183 -11.51 7.95 34.98
N SER A 184 -10.43 7.23 34.64
CA SER A 184 -9.53 6.64 35.64
C SER A 184 -8.87 7.69 36.52
N GLY A 185 -8.42 8.82 35.94
CA GLY A 185 -7.84 9.93 36.69
C GLY A 185 -8.81 10.51 37.71
N ALA A 186 -10.07 10.73 37.31
CA ALA A 186 -11.10 11.26 38.19
C ALA A 186 -11.43 10.28 39.35
N VAL A 187 -11.56 8.98 39.06
CA VAL A 187 -11.79 7.96 40.10
C VAL A 187 -10.62 7.91 41.09
N GLN A 188 -9.38 7.89 40.60
CA GLN A 188 -8.18 7.86 41.47
C GLN A 188 -8.07 9.12 42.34
N ALA A 189 -8.43 10.29 41.82
CA ALA A 189 -8.40 11.54 42.57
C ALA A 189 -9.34 11.52 43.79
N VAL A 190 -10.48 10.84 43.71
CA VAL A 190 -11.37 10.63 44.86
C VAL A 190 -10.78 9.64 45.84
N SER A 191 -10.25 8.51 45.35
CA SER A 191 -9.69 7.47 46.22
C SER A 191 -8.51 7.96 47.05
N ARG A 192 -7.70 8.90 46.54
CA ARG A 192 -6.57 9.50 47.28
C ARG A 192 -6.98 10.54 48.34
N LYS A 193 -8.23 11.03 48.30
CA LYS A 193 -8.74 12.02 49.26
C LYS A 193 -9.46 11.37 50.45
N LYS A 194 -9.70 10.06 50.39
CA LYS A 194 -10.21 9.25 51.50
C LYS A 194 -9.06 8.73 52.34
#